data_AF-A0A945CT31-F1
#
_entry.id   AF-A0A945CT31-F1
#
_cell.length_a   1.000
_cell.length_b   1.000
_cell.length_c   1.000
_cell.angle_alpha   90.00
_cell.angle_beta   90.00
_cell.angle_gamma   90.00
#
_symmetry.space_group_name_H-M   'P 1'
#
loop_
_entity.id
_entity.type
_entity.pdbx_description
1 polymer ?
#
loop_
_entity_poly.entity_id
_entity_poly.type
_entity_poly.pdbx_seq_one_letter_code
_entity_poly.pdbx_strand_id
1 'polypeptide(L)'
;WQGEFLPEYQHTAWTFSADRAQRSMEHLLKRLPDFPDPTTVAINLGFNPNGDPEGEASAIPWAREIAQTHRIQTWDFSLTEGENAILPHYRFDRLFAQRCREREAAPYSGGICFTMTPLLNQLSLYESAQSFLDPDADPHQIATAFYEKLFGPAGRELVELLPLFELIPDWGNCFQIDLTRREFHCRMNRLTDCLHALRGNEEIPFHPSVEEYRRELLYFAELFAALSDSTPNYDDLGRQYWDRVYAIYDHLPEHVDPRPRRATDGLIRHFADRPDPEEPIGG
;
A
#
# COMPACT_ATOMS: atom_id res chain seq x y z
N TRP A 1 -4.02 10.28 34.32
CA TRP A 1 -3.20 10.50 33.11
C TRP A 1 -2.82 11.97 33.08
N GLN A 2 -1.53 12.33 33.12
CA GLN A 2 -1.04 13.72 33.20
C GLN A 2 -0.67 14.32 31.83
N GLY A 3 -1.13 13.69 30.72
CA GLY A 3 -0.82 14.15 29.36
C GLY A 3 0.58 13.76 28.86
N GLU A 4 1.29 12.89 29.57
CA GLU A 4 2.60 12.39 29.16
C GLU A 4 2.48 11.21 28.20
N PHE A 5 3.36 11.16 27.20
CA PHE A 5 3.53 10.00 26.32
C PHE A 5 4.15 8.85 27.12
N LEU A 6 3.49 7.69 27.09
CA LEU A 6 3.92 6.48 27.81
C LEU A 6 4.26 5.39 26.79
N PRO A 7 5.54 5.23 26.41
CA PRO A 7 5.97 4.29 25.36
C PRO A 7 5.49 2.86 25.60
N GLU A 8 5.42 2.43 26.85
CA GLU A 8 4.98 1.10 27.25
C GLU A 8 3.53 0.80 26.85
N TYR A 9 2.68 1.80 26.64
CA TYR A 9 1.29 1.61 26.22
C TYR A 9 1.08 1.77 24.71
N GLN A 10 2.11 2.17 23.94
CA GLN A 10 1.97 2.38 22.50
C GLN A 10 1.46 1.13 21.77
N HIS A 11 1.91 -0.07 22.18
CA HIS A 11 1.47 -1.33 21.59
C HIS A 11 -0.03 -1.61 21.79
N THR A 12 -0.63 -1.07 22.87
CA THR A 12 -2.06 -1.26 23.18
C THR A 12 -2.98 -0.42 22.29
N ALA A 13 -2.44 0.59 21.59
CA ALA A 13 -3.20 1.41 20.64
C ALA A 13 -3.76 0.57 19.49
N TRP A 14 -3.06 -0.50 19.11
CA TRP A 14 -3.39 -1.36 17.97
C TRP A 14 -4.23 -2.59 18.33
N THR A 15 -4.40 -2.88 19.63
CA THR A 15 -5.26 -3.98 20.08
C THR A 15 -6.72 -3.51 20.17
N PHE A 16 -7.62 -4.11 19.41
CA PHE A 16 -9.05 -3.80 19.47
C PHE A 16 -9.65 -4.12 20.86
N SER A 17 -10.58 -3.28 21.31
CA SER A 17 -11.39 -3.50 22.51
C SER A 17 -12.78 -2.90 22.29
N ALA A 18 -13.81 -3.74 22.35
CA ALA A 18 -15.20 -3.32 22.13
C ALA A 18 -15.65 -2.23 23.12
N ASP A 19 -15.33 -2.40 24.41
CA ASP A 19 -15.63 -1.41 25.45
C ASP A 19 -14.92 -0.06 25.18
N ARG A 20 -13.64 -0.11 24.78
CA ARG A 20 -12.88 1.11 24.45
C ARG A 20 -13.47 1.79 23.21
N ALA A 21 -13.82 1.03 22.18
CA ALA A 21 -14.44 1.56 20.96
C ALA A 21 -15.78 2.22 21.29
N GLN A 22 -16.67 1.53 22.01
CA GLN A 22 -17.98 2.05 22.42
C GLN A 22 -17.85 3.36 23.21
N ARG A 23 -17.04 3.38 24.29
CA ARG A 23 -16.85 4.60 25.09
C ARG A 23 -16.29 5.76 24.28
N SER A 24 -15.37 5.48 23.34
CA SER A 24 -14.77 6.49 22.49
C SER A 24 -15.79 7.06 21.49
N MET A 25 -16.61 6.22 20.87
CA MET A 25 -17.61 6.66 19.90
C MET A 25 -18.79 7.37 20.56
N GLU A 26 -19.27 6.90 21.72
CA GLU A 26 -20.28 7.62 22.52
C GLU A 26 -19.78 9.02 22.92
N HIS A 27 -18.52 9.11 23.33
CA HIS A 27 -17.90 10.40 23.64
C HIS A 27 -17.80 11.29 22.40
N LEU A 28 -17.35 10.74 21.26
CA LEU A 28 -17.26 11.48 20.00
C LEU A 28 -18.62 12.04 19.61
N LEU A 29 -19.66 11.20 19.52
CA LEU A 29 -21.02 11.62 19.15
C LEU A 29 -21.56 12.73 20.04
N LYS A 30 -21.31 12.65 21.35
CA LYS A 30 -21.69 13.70 22.31
C LYS A 30 -20.98 15.03 22.05
N ARG A 31 -19.72 14.98 21.60
CA ARG A 31 -18.87 16.17 21.40
C ARG A 31 -18.88 16.72 19.98
N LEU A 32 -19.34 15.96 19.00
CA LEU A 32 -19.41 16.40 17.60
C LEU A 32 -20.12 17.76 17.42
N PRO A 33 -21.26 18.05 18.09
CA PRO A 33 -21.90 19.37 17.99
C PRO A 33 -21.08 20.55 18.53
N ASP A 34 -20.02 20.30 19.31
CA ASP A 34 -19.12 21.35 19.81
C ASP A 34 -18.12 21.84 18.75
N PHE A 35 -17.97 21.10 17.64
CA PHE A 35 -17.10 21.48 16.54
C PHE A 35 -17.83 22.43 15.57
N PRO A 36 -17.13 23.44 15.00
CA PRO A 36 -17.76 24.41 14.11
C PRO A 36 -18.12 23.81 12.76
N ASP A 37 -19.17 24.32 12.12
CA ASP A 37 -19.48 24.02 10.72
C ASP A 37 -18.47 24.71 9.76
N PRO A 38 -17.96 24.06 8.69
CA PRO A 38 -18.17 22.68 8.27
C PRO A 38 -17.06 21.71 8.69
N THR A 39 -17.19 21.12 9.88
CA THR A 39 -16.33 20.01 10.31
C THR A 39 -16.72 18.71 9.60
N THR A 40 -15.71 17.94 9.16
CA THR A 40 -15.87 16.59 8.62
C THR A 40 -15.24 15.57 9.55
N VAL A 41 -15.71 14.32 9.49
CA VAL A 41 -15.20 13.22 10.33
C VAL A 41 -14.63 12.12 9.45
N ALA A 42 -13.35 11.80 9.64
CA ALA A 42 -12.73 10.63 9.02
C ALA A 42 -12.98 9.39 9.90
N ILE A 43 -13.61 8.35 9.35
CA ILE A 43 -13.89 7.08 10.03
C ILE A 43 -13.86 5.92 9.03
N ASN A 44 -13.00 4.92 9.27
CA ASN A 44 -12.96 3.71 8.45
C ASN A 44 -14.09 2.76 8.83
N LEU A 45 -14.41 1.78 7.96
CA LEU A 45 -15.49 0.83 8.20
C LEU A 45 -15.22 -0.17 9.33
N GLY A 46 -13.96 -0.34 9.75
CA GLY A 46 -13.56 -1.24 10.82
C GLY A 46 -12.48 -0.67 11.73
N PHE A 47 -12.56 -0.99 13.02
CA PHE A 47 -11.57 -0.67 14.05
C PHE A 47 -10.47 -1.74 14.15
N ASN A 48 -9.91 -2.10 13.00
CA ASN A 48 -8.79 -3.02 12.86
C ASN A 48 -7.79 -2.48 11.83
N PRO A 49 -6.56 -3.01 11.78
CA PRO A 49 -5.52 -2.48 10.89
C PRO A 49 -5.91 -2.43 9.41
N ASN A 50 -6.81 -3.30 8.96
CA ASN A 50 -7.24 -3.36 7.56
C ASN A 50 -8.50 -2.54 7.25
N GLY A 51 -9.16 -1.97 8.27
CA GLY A 51 -10.40 -1.23 8.10
C GLY A 51 -11.59 -2.11 7.67
N ASP A 52 -11.51 -3.43 7.87
CA ASP A 52 -12.54 -4.37 7.43
C ASP A 52 -13.75 -4.38 8.40
N PRO A 53 -15.00 -4.29 7.92
CA PRO A 53 -16.19 -4.17 8.77
C PRO A 53 -16.69 -5.49 9.38
N GLU A 54 -15.82 -6.30 9.96
CA GLU A 54 -16.18 -7.63 10.48
C GLU A 54 -16.37 -7.66 12.01
N GLY A 55 -17.39 -8.41 12.44
CA GLY A 55 -17.63 -8.71 13.86
C GLY A 55 -17.82 -7.46 14.73
N GLU A 56 -17.31 -7.54 15.97
CA GLU A 56 -17.40 -6.46 16.96
C GLU A 56 -16.57 -5.22 16.59
N ALA A 57 -15.62 -5.36 15.66
CA ALA A 57 -14.79 -4.25 15.19
C ALA A 57 -15.48 -3.39 14.12
N SER A 58 -16.69 -3.74 13.68
CA SER A 58 -17.42 -2.97 12.67
C SER A 58 -17.77 -1.56 13.17
N ALA A 59 -17.42 -0.56 12.36
CA ALA A 59 -17.69 0.85 12.64
C ALA A 59 -18.94 1.38 11.92
N ILE A 60 -19.60 0.55 11.09
CA ILE A 60 -20.75 0.94 10.25
C ILE A 60 -21.87 1.64 11.05
N PRO A 61 -22.32 1.12 12.22
CA PRO A 61 -23.37 1.79 12.99
C PRO A 61 -22.98 3.23 13.39
N TRP A 62 -21.71 3.43 13.75
CA TRP A 62 -21.20 4.74 14.14
C TRP A 62 -21.05 5.68 12.94
N ALA A 63 -20.54 5.17 11.80
CA ALA A 63 -20.45 5.96 10.57
C ALA A 63 -21.82 6.49 10.14
N ARG A 64 -22.87 5.66 10.23
CA ARG A 64 -24.26 6.05 9.95
C ARG A 64 -24.78 7.11 10.92
N GLU A 65 -24.48 6.99 12.21
CA GLU A 65 -24.91 7.95 13.22
C GLU A 65 -24.22 9.32 13.02
N ILE A 66 -22.91 9.33 12.78
CA ILE A 66 -22.15 10.54 12.51
C ILE A 66 -22.67 11.24 11.25
N ALA A 67 -22.95 10.46 10.20
CA ALA A 67 -23.44 10.95 8.91
C ALA A 67 -24.78 11.71 8.99
N GLN A 68 -25.57 11.54 10.06
CA GLN A 68 -26.81 12.30 10.25
C GLN A 68 -26.55 13.80 10.50
N THR A 69 -25.36 14.15 11.00
CA THR A 69 -25.03 15.53 11.42
C THR A 69 -23.79 16.09 10.75
N HIS A 70 -22.84 15.25 10.33
CA HIS A 70 -21.55 15.67 9.77
C HIS A 70 -21.24 14.90 8.48
N ARG A 71 -20.47 15.51 7.59
CA ARG A 71 -19.92 14.77 6.44
C ARG A 71 -18.89 13.76 6.94
N ILE A 72 -18.95 12.55 6.41
CA ILE A 72 -17.99 11.50 6.71
C ILE A 72 -17.05 11.27 5.54
N GLN A 73 -15.79 10.95 5.86
CA GLN A 73 -14.72 10.60 4.94
C GLN A 73 -14.00 9.36 5.46
N THR A 74 -13.21 8.72 4.61
CA THR A 74 -12.37 7.56 4.98
C THR A 74 -10.89 7.95 5.01
N TRP A 75 -10.07 7.22 5.77
CA TRP A 75 -8.62 7.36 5.76
C TRP A 75 -7.96 5.98 5.71
N ASP A 76 -7.56 5.58 4.52
CA ASP A 76 -6.99 4.27 4.26
C ASP A 76 -5.49 4.26 4.47
N PHE A 77 -5.03 3.46 5.42
CA PHE A 77 -3.61 3.28 5.69
C PHE A 77 -3.01 2.07 4.98
N SER A 78 -3.83 1.14 4.50
CA SER A 78 -3.37 -0.20 4.06
C SER A 78 -3.86 -0.64 2.68
N LEU A 79 -4.62 0.20 1.96
CA LEU A 79 -5.20 -0.13 0.65
C LEU A 79 -4.29 0.16 -0.54
N THR A 80 -3.21 0.94 -0.34
CA THR A 80 -2.35 1.41 -1.44
C THR A 80 -0.87 1.19 -1.21
N GLU A 81 -0.47 1.06 0.05
CA GLU A 81 0.90 0.83 0.51
C GLU A 81 0.84 0.26 1.94
N GLY A 82 1.90 -0.44 2.36
CA GLY A 82 2.14 -0.83 3.76
C GLY A 82 3.15 0.11 4.42
N GLU A 83 3.01 0.37 5.72
CA GLU A 83 3.92 1.28 6.42
C GLU A 83 5.38 0.77 6.38
N ASN A 84 6.30 1.59 5.86
CA ASN A 84 7.71 1.24 5.62
C ASN A 84 7.93 0.06 4.65
N ALA A 85 6.96 -0.30 3.82
CA ALA A 85 7.18 -1.22 2.71
C ALA A 85 7.46 -0.40 1.44
N ILE A 86 8.70 0.05 1.25
CA ILE A 86 9.04 0.96 0.15
C ILE A 86 9.31 0.15 -1.12
N LEU A 87 8.24 -0.22 -1.81
CA LEU A 87 8.22 -1.02 -3.02
C LEU A 87 7.12 -0.48 -3.96
N PRO A 88 7.12 -0.83 -5.27
CA PRO A 88 5.94 -0.63 -6.09
C PRO A 88 4.77 -1.47 -5.56
N HIS A 89 3.55 -0.93 -5.59
CA HIS A 89 2.36 -1.59 -5.07
C HIS A 89 1.26 -1.77 -6.13
N TYR A 90 0.48 -2.84 -5.97
CA TYR A 90 -0.65 -3.21 -6.82
C TYR A 90 -1.76 -3.86 -5.97
N ARG A 91 -2.57 -3.04 -5.27
CA ARG A 91 -3.63 -3.50 -4.33
C ARG A 91 -5.04 -3.09 -4.73
N PHE A 92 -5.26 -2.88 -6.02
CA PHE A 92 -6.40 -2.10 -6.49
C PHE A 92 -7.73 -2.85 -6.39
N ASP A 93 -7.78 -4.17 -6.53
CA ASP A 93 -9.03 -4.93 -6.32
C ASP A 93 -9.60 -4.67 -4.92
N ARG A 94 -8.75 -4.70 -3.89
CA ARG A 94 -9.15 -4.44 -2.51
C ARG A 94 -9.56 -2.98 -2.31
N LEU A 95 -8.86 -2.04 -2.95
CA LEU A 95 -9.19 -0.61 -2.91
C LEU A 95 -10.61 -0.35 -3.46
N PHE A 96 -10.92 -0.83 -4.66
CA PHE A 96 -12.24 -0.64 -5.28
C PHE A 96 -13.34 -1.38 -4.52
N ALA A 97 -13.08 -2.63 -4.07
CA ALA A 97 -14.00 -3.35 -3.22
C ALA A 97 -14.30 -2.62 -1.91
N GLN A 98 -13.32 -1.92 -1.31
CA GLN A 98 -13.56 -1.09 -0.13
C GLN A 98 -14.44 0.13 -0.45
N ARG A 99 -14.22 0.81 -1.59
CA ARG A 99 -15.08 1.93 -2.01
C ARG A 99 -16.53 1.51 -2.22
N CYS A 100 -16.76 0.33 -2.80
CA CYS A 100 -18.10 -0.26 -2.90
C CYS A 100 -18.73 -0.50 -1.53
N ARG A 101 -17.99 -1.12 -0.60
CA ARG A 101 -18.43 -1.34 0.79
C ARG A 101 -18.79 -0.03 1.50
N GLU A 102 -17.99 1.02 1.31
CA GLU A 102 -18.24 2.34 1.91
C GLU A 102 -19.52 2.97 1.38
N ARG A 103 -19.71 2.97 0.06
CA ARG A 103 -20.92 3.46 -0.61
C ARG A 103 -22.19 2.76 -0.11
N GLU A 104 -22.14 1.45 0.11
CA GLU A 104 -23.26 0.66 0.64
C GLU A 104 -23.50 0.89 2.14
N ALA A 105 -22.44 1.18 2.90
CA ALA A 105 -22.49 1.28 4.35
C ALA A 105 -23.07 2.62 4.83
N ALA A 106 -22.56 3.74 4.32
CA ALA A 106 -22.88 5.10 4.79
C ALA A 106 -22.54 6.14 3.70
N PRO A 107 -23.04 7.40 3.77
CA PRO A 107 -22.80 8.39 2.73
C PRO A 107 -21.38 9.01 2.83
N TYR A 108 -20.36 8.19 2.54
CA TYR A 108 -18.97 8.64 2.43
C TYR A 108 -18.81 9.67 1.31
N SER A 109 -18.10 10.76 1.62
CA SER A 109 -17.92 11.91 0.72
C SER A 109 -16.52 11.99 0.09
N GLY A 110 -15.75 10.91 0.16
CA GLY A 110 -14.37 10.80 -0.27
C GLY A 110 -13.45 10.37 0.87
N GLY A 111 -12.14 10.54 0.70
CA GLY A 111 -11.17 10.18 1.71
C GLY A 111 -9.73 10.42 1.32
N ILE A 112 -8.84 9.90 2.15
CA ILE A 112 -7.39 9.97 1.99
C ILE A 112 -6.87 8.55 1.86
N CYS A 113 -6.08 8.29 0.83
CA CYS A 113 -5.26 7.09 0.74
C CYS A 113 -3.82 7.47 1.10
N PHE A 114 -3.25 6.77 2.08
CA PHE A 114 -1.91 7.01 2.58
C PHE A 114 -0.84 6.51 1.60
N THR A 115 0.21 7.30 1.39
CA THR A 115 1.46 6.81 0.78
C THR A 115 2.67 7.50 1.39
N MET A 116 3.75 6.75 1.60
CA MET A 116 5.07 7.27 1.96
C MET A 116 5.94 7.51 0.73
N THR A 117 5.55 6.96 -0.42
CA THR A 117 6.37 6.83 -1.62
C THR A 117 5.66 7.42 -2.84
N PRO A 118 5.17 8.67 -2.78
CA PRO A 118 4.30 9.23 -3.81
C PRO A 118 4.93 9.23 -5.20
N LEU A 119 6.25 9.36 -5.32
CA LEU A 119 6.95 9.34 -6.62
C LEU A 119 7.11 7.93 -7.21
N LEU A 120 7.08 6.88 -6.37
CA LEU A 120 7.15 5.48 -6.77
C LEU A 120 5.76 4.87 -7.00
N ASN A 121 4.77 5.27 -6.22
CA ASN A 121 3.42 4.70 -6.25
C ASN A 121 2.40 5.63 -6.93
N GLN A 122 2.81 6.19 -8.09
CA GLN A 122 1.96 7.07 -8.91
C GLN A 122 0.69 6.38 -9.41
N LEU A 123 0.76 5.10 -9.79
CA LEU A 123 -0.43 4.34 -10.14
C LEU A 123 -1.38 4.22 -8.95
N SER A 124 -0.86 3.97 -7.75
CA SER A 124 -1.69 3.94 -6.53
C SER A 124 -2.39 5.26 -6.28
N LEU A 125 -1.70 6.40 -6.45
CA LEU A 125 -2.32 7.72 -6.35
C LEU A 125 -3.43 7.92 -7.39
N TYR A 126 -3.20 7.48 -8.63
CA TYR A 126 -4.17 7.58 -9.72
C TYR A 126 -5.40 6.70 -9.47
N GLU A 127 -5.20 5.42 -9.14
CA GLU A 127 -6.25 4.45 -8.82
C GLU A 127 -7.05 4.88 -7.58
N SER A 128 -6.41 5.45 -6.55
CA SER A 128 -7.11 6.06 -5.42
C SER A 128 -8.10 7.11 -5.88
N ALA A 129 -7.68 8.03 -6.74
CA ALA A 129 -8.57 9.06 -7.27
C ALA A 129 -9.70 8.46 -8.11
N GLN A 130 -9.40 7.49 -8.98
CA GLN A 130 -10.42 6.83 -9.80
C GLN A 130 -11.45 6.07 -8.94
N SER A 131 -10.99 5.37 -7.89
CA SER A 131 -11.84 4.58 -7.01
C SER A 131 -12.90 5.41 -6.27
N PHE A 132 -12.63 6.69 -5.99
CA PHE A 132 -13.60 7.61 -5.41
C PHE A 132 -14.58 8.19 -6.45
N LEU A 133 -14.20 8.24 -7.73
CA LEU A 133 -15.06 8.72 -8.81
C LEU A 133 -16.02 7.63 -9.28
N ASP A 134 -15.52 6.41 -9.45
CA ASP A 134 -16.28 5.25 -9.89
C ASP A 134 -15.84 3.98 -9.15
N PRO A 135 -16.48 3.65 -8.01
CA PRO A 135 -16.15 2.44 -7.23
C PRO A 135 -16.35 1.12 -7.98
N ASP A 136 -17.19 1.09 -9.03
CA ASP A 136 -17.49 -0.13 -9.79
C ASP A 136 -16.55 -0.34 -10.99
N ALA A 137 -15.65 0.61 -11.25
CA ALA A 137 -14.73 0.49 -12.37
C ALA A 137 -13.74 -0.67 -12.17
N ASP A 138 -13.29 -1.24 -13.29
CA ASP A 138 -12.30 -2.31 -13.31
C ASP A 138 -10.89 -1.73 -13.13
N PRO A 139 -10.21 -1.99 -11.98
CA PRO A 139 -8.87 -1.45 -11.74
C PRO A 139 -7.84 -1.93 -12.76
N HIS A 140 -7.98 -3.13 -13.32
CA HIS A 140 -7.04 -3.62 -14.34
C HIS A 140 -7.15 -2.83 -15.64
N GLN A 141 -8.36 -2.41 -16.02
CA GLN A 141 -8.56 -1.56 -17.20
C GLN A 141 -8.00 -0.16 -16.99
N ILE A 142 -8.16 0.40 -15.79
CA ILE A 142 -7.61 1.71 -15.42
C ILE A 142 -6.07 1.66 -15.47
N ALA A 143 -5.45 0.66 -14.83
CA ALA A 143 -4.02 0.44 -14.89
C ALA A 143 -3.51 0.23 -16.34
N THR A 144 -4.25 -0.52 -17.16
CA THR A 144 -3.91 -0.74 -18.58
C THR A 144 -3.90 0.57 -19.35
N ALA A 145 -4.94 1.39 -19.19
CA ALA A 145 -5.04 2.70 -19.83
C ALA A 145 -3.95 3.66 -19.33
N PHE A 146 -3.62 3.60 -18.03
CA PHE A 146 -2.55 4.40 -17.42
C PHE A 146 -1.19 4.10 -18.08
N TYR A 147 -0.77 2.83 -18.13
CA TYR A 147 0.51 2.47 -18.73
C TYR A 147 0.54 2.59 -20.25
N GLU A 148 -0.58 2.38 -20.93
CA GLU A 148 -0.66 2.67 -22.36
C GLU A 148 -0.44 4.17 -22.64
N LYS A 149 -0.99 5.04 -21.80
CA LYS A 149 -0.77 6.48 -21.94
C LYS A 149 0.72 6.79 -21.78
N LEU A 150 1.34 6.27 -20.71
CA LEU A 150 2.74 6.53 -20.39
C LEU A 150 3.74 5.96 -21.40
N PHE A 151 3.50 4.76 -21.94
CA PHE A 151 4.50 4.02 -22.72
C PHE A 151 4.01 3.51 -24.08
N GLY A 152 2.82 3.93 -24.52
CA GLY A 152 2.16 3.42 -25.72
C GLY A 152 1.61 1.99 -25.55
N PRO A 153 1.13 1.36 -26.62
CA PRO A 153 0.47 0.04 -26.55
C PRO A 153 1.28 -1.07 -25.89
N ALA A 154 2.62 -0.99 -25.95
CA ALA A 154 3.52 -1.95 -25.30
C ALA A 154 3.47 -1.86 -23.76
N GLY A 155 3.13 -0.70 -23.19
CA GLY A 155 3.00 -0.51 -21.74
C GLY A 155 1.91 -1.37 -21.10
N ARG A 156 0.92 -1.82 -21.87
CA ARG A 156 -0.18 -2.68 -21.38
C ARG A 156 0.32 -3.99 -20.77
N GLU A 157 1.44 -4.52 -21.27
CA GLU A 157 2.01 -5.78 -20.79
C GLU A 157 2.47 -5.71 -19.33
N LEU A 158 2.79 -4.50 -18.82
CA LEU A 158 3.23 -4.33 -17.44
C LEU A 158 2.16 -4.73 -16.42
N VAL A 159 0.88 -4.50 -16.72
CA VAL A 159 -0.22 -4.66 -15.76
C VAL A 159 -0.33 -6.08 -15.22
N GLU A 160 -0.11 -7.08 -16.06
CA GLU A 160 -0.13 -8.50 -15.67
C GLU A 160 1.05 -8.91 -14.78
N LEU A 161 2.11 -8.10 -14.77
CA LEU A 161 3.37 -8.39 -14.07
C LEU A 161 3.54 -7.57 -12.79
N LEU A 162 2.88 -6.43 -12.66
CA LEU A 162 2.96 -5.57 -11.46
C LEU A 162 2.50 -6.25 -10.16
N PRO A 163 1.48 -7.13 -10.14
CA PRO A 163 1.12 -7.87 -8.92
C PRO A 163 2.29 -8.66 -8.31
N LEU A 164 3.35 -8.95 -9.07
CA LEU A 164 4.53 -9.65 -8.55
C LEU A 164 5.27 -8.87 -7.46
N PHE A 165 5.12 -7.53 -7.39
CA PHE A 165 5.73 -6.74 -6.33
C PHE A 165 5.04 -6.92 -4.97
N GLU A 166 3.80 -7.41 -4.95
CA GLU A 166 3.07 -7.75 -3.72
C GLU A 166 3.47 -9.14 -3.18
N LEU A 167 4.64 -9.67 -3.56
CA LEU A 167 5.16 -10.91 -3.01
C LEU A 167 5.45 -10.79 -1.51
N ILE A 168 5.99 -9.64 -1.08
CA ILE A 168 6.46 -9.46 0.29
C ILE A 168 5.27 -9.18 1.20
N PRO A 169 5.01 -10.02 2.22
CA PRO A 169 3.93 -9.77 3.16
C PRO A 169 4.21 -8.48 3.94
N ASP A 170 3.22 -7.60 4.01
CA ASP A 170 3.26 -6.39 4.81
C ASP A 170 1.85 -6.01 5.31
N TRP A 171 1.75 -4.85 5.94
CA TRP A 171 0.46 -4.34 6.38
C TRP A 171 -0.46 -4.02 5.19
N GLY A 172 -1.53 -4.81 5.08
CA GLY A 172 -2.60 -4.60 4.09
C GLY A 172 -2.38 -5.36 2.79
N ASN A 173 -1.22 -5.99 2.62
CA ASN A 173 -1.02 -6.96 1.57
C ASN A 173 -1.75 -8.27 1.93
N CYS A 174 -2.84 -8.54 1.23
CA CYS A 174 -3.57 -9.80 1.30
C CYS A 174 -3.38 -10.65 0.03
N PHE A 175 -2.49 -10.23 -0.87
CA PHE A 175 -2.22 -10.93 -2.10
C PHE A 175 -1.47 -12.22 -1.79
N GLN A 176 -1.78 -13.28 -2.54
CA GLN A 176 -1.14 -14.58 -2.42
C GLN A 176 -0.59 -14.94 -3.79
N ILE A 177 0.73 -15.05 -3.88
CA ILE A 177 1.42 -15.39 -5.12
C ILE A 177 1.71 -16.89 -5.10
N ASP A 178 0.83 -17.66 -5.74
CA ASP A 178 1.03 -19.09 -5.93
C ASP A 178 1.94 -19.34 -7.15
N LEU A 179 3.23 -19.07 -6.97
CA LEU A 179 4.30 -19.35 -7.93
C LEU A 179 5.44 -20.06 -7.23
N THR A 180 6.14 -20.93 -7.94
CA THR A 180 7.47 -21.36 -7.52
C THR A 180 8.46 -20.21 -7.62
N ARG A 181 9.56 -20.27 -6.87
CA ARG A 181 10.66 -19.31 -6.98
C ARG A 181 11.17 -19.18 -8.42
N ARG A 182 11.29 -20.30 -9.15
CA ARG A 182 11.71 -20.28 -10.56
C ARG A 182 10.72 -19.52 -11.44
N GLU A 183 9.43 -19.79 -11.32
CA GLU A 183 8.41 -19.10 -12.12
C GLU A 183 8.39 -17.61 -11.80
N PHE A 184 8.49 -17.25 -10.51
CA PHE A 184 8.61 -15.87 -10.08
C PHE A 184 9.80 -15.18 -10.73
N HIS A 185 10.99 -15.79 -10.67
CA HIS A 185 12.20 -15.28 -11.30
C HIS A 185 12.03 -15.08 -12.81
N CYS A 186 11.46 -16.05 -13.52
CA CYS A 186 11.19 -15.93 -14.96
C CYS A 186 10.24 -14.76 -15.27
N ARG A 187 9.18 -14.57 -14.47
CA ARG A 187 8.23 -13.47 -14.67
C ARG A 187 8.83 -12.11 -14.33
N MET A 188 9.67 -12.02 -13.30
CA MET A 188 10.39 -10.79 -12.98
C MET A 188 11.42 -10.42 -14.06
N ASN A 189 12.13 -11.39 -14.64
CA ASN A 189 12.97 -11.13 -15.81
C ASN A 189 12.17 -10.61 -17.01
N ARG A 190 10.97 -11.17 -17.26
CA ARG A 190 10.08 -10.64 -18.29
C ARG A 190 9.69 -9.19 -18.01
N LEU A 191 9.35 -8.86 -16.76
CA LEU A 191 9.05 -7.48 -16.36
C LEU A 191 10.24 -6.55 -16.61
N THR A 192 11.45 -6.96 -16.23
CA THR A 192 12.71 -6.25 -16.48
C THR A 192 12.91 -6.01 -17.98
N ASP A 193 12.76 -7.04 -18.82
CA ASP A 193 12.90 -6.94 -20.27
C ASP A 193 11.88 -5.97 -20.88
N CYS A 194 10.60 -6.07 -20.47
CA CYS A 194 9.56 -5.12 -20.87
C CYS A 194 9.98 -3.70 -20.50
N LEU A 195 10.33 -3.44 -19.24
CA LEU A 195 10.70 -2.11 -18.77
C LEU A 195 11.92 -1.53 -19.50
N HIS A 196 12.92 -2.35 -19.85
CA HIS A 196 14.06 -1.93 -20.67
C HIS A 196 13.67 -1.52 -22.09
N ALA A 197 12.71 -2.22 -22.70
CA ALA A 197 12.26 -1.97 -24.06
C ALA A 197 11.34 -0.74 -24.19
N LEU A 198 10.67 -0.34 -23.10
CA LEU A 198 9.76 0.80 -23.12
C LEU A 198 10.49 2.14 -23.27
N ARG A 199 9.78 3.09 -23.87
CA ARG A 199 10.17 4.50 -23.96
C ARG A 199 9.07 5.36 -23.38
N GLY A 200 9.43 6.27 -22.48
CA GLY A 200 8.49 7.21 -21.89
C GLY A 200 7.90 8.16 -22.93
N ASN A 201 6.60 8.44 -22.78
CA ASN A 201 5.92 9.50 -23.51
C ASN A 201 6.15 10.84 -22.80
N GLU A 202 7.13 11.61 -23.27
CA GLU A 202 7.54 12.90 -22.70
C GLU A 202 6.51 14.03 -22.84
N GLU A 203 5.44 13.83 -23.62
CA GLU A 203 4.38 14.84 -23.78
C GLU A 203 3.39 14.86 -22.61
N ILE A 204 3.43 13.84 -21.74
CA ILE A 204 2.50 13.73 -20.62
C ILE A 204 3.02 14.56 -19.45
N PRO A 205 2.18 15.46 -18.88
CA PRO A 205 2.52 16.15 -17.64
C PRO A 205 2.45 15.15 -16.47
N PHE A 206 3.56 14.47 -16.22
CA PHE A 206 3.71 13.43 -15.20
C PHE A 206 4.92 13.75 -14.32
N HIS A 207 4.79 13.56 -13.01
CA HIS A 207 5.86 13.79 -12.04
C HIS A 207 5.99 12.57 -11.10
N PRO A 208 7.16 11.91 -11.00
CA PRO A 208 8.42 12.22 -11.68
C PRO A 208 8.29 12.06 -13.20
N SER A 209 9.30 12.43 -14.00
CA SER A 209 9.19 12.24 -15.46
C SER A 209 8.87 10.77 -15.78
N VAL A 210 8.22 10.52 -16.92
CA VAL A 210 7.81 9.15 -17.29
C VAL A 210 9.01 8.21 -17.35
N GLU A 211 10.15 8.71 -17.81
CA GLU A 211 11.41 7.97 -17.86
C GLU A 211 12.05 7.75 -16.46
N GLU A 212 11.95 8.70 -15.54
CA GLU A 212 12.33 8.47 -14.14
C GLU A 212 11.46 7.39 -13.51
N TYR A 213 10.13 7.49 -13.68
CA TYR A 213 9.21 6.50 -13.15
C TYR A 213 9.48 5.09 -13.68
N ARG A 214 9.73 4.95 -14.99
CA ARG A 214 10.13 3.69 -15.63
C ARG A 214 11.41 3.12 -14.99
N ARG A 215 12.41 3.97 -14.75
CA ARG A 215 13.69 3.56 -14.14
C ARG A 215 13.53 3.14 -12.69
N GLU A 216 12.63 3.77 -11.93
CA GLU A 216 12.31 3.32 -10.57
C GLU A 216 11.67 1.93 -10.58
N LEU A 217 10.65 1.71 -11.42
CA LEU A 217 10.04 0.38 -11.56
C LEU A 217 11.07 -0.67 -12.01
N LEU A 218 11.95 -0.30 -12.94
CA LEU A 218 13.00 -1.18 -13.44
C LEU A 218 13.99 -1.59 -12.35
N TYR A 219 14.43 -0.65 -11.51
CA TYR A 219 15.31 -0.95 -10.39
C TYR A 219 14.71 -2.04 -9.49
N PHE A 220 13.43 -1.91 -9.12
CA PHE A 220 12.77 -2.91 -8.29
C PHE A 220 12.58 -4.25 -9.03
N ALA A 221 12.26 -4.24 -10.32
CA ALA A 221 12.16 -5.47 -11.11
C ALA A 221 13.50 -6.21 -11.19
N GLU A 222 14.60 -5.49 -11.41
CA GLU A 222 15.96 -6.04 -11.41
C GLU A 222 16.37 -6.57 -10.03
N LEU A 223 16.06 -5.83 -8.97
CA LEU A 223 16.30 -6.27 -7.60
C LEU A 223 15.57 -7.59 -7.29
N PHE A 224 14.28 -7.69 -7.62
CA PHE A 224 13.50 -8.91 -7.37
C PHE A 224 13.93 -10.08 -8.25
N ALA A 225 14.32 -9.81 -9.52
CA ALA A 225 14.93 -10.83 -10.38
C ALA A 225 16.24 -11.36 -9.77
N ALA A 226 17.10 -10.48 -9.27
CA ALA A 226 18.36 -10.86 -8.64
C ALA A 226 18.15 -11.59 -7.30
N LEU A 227 17.18 -11.17 -6.48
CA LEU A 227 16.84 -11.83 -5.22
C LEU A 227 16.29 -13.25 -5.43
N SER A 228 15.59 -13.48 -6.53
CA SER A 228 15.00 -14.78 -6.90
C SER A 228 15.91 -15.69 -7.72
N ASP A 229 17.12 -15.24 -8.06
CA ASP A 229 18.11 -16.03 -8.81
C ASP A 229 18.46 -17.35 -8.08
N SER A 230 19.12 -18.26 -8.80
CA SER A 230 19.72 -19.49 -8.31
C SER A 230 20.89 -19.29 -7.33
N THR A 231 21.67 -18.21 -7.48
CA THR A 231 22.81 -17.90 -6.60
C THR A 231 22.87 -16.42 -6.21
N PRO A 232 21.88 -15.90 -5.47
CA PRO A 232 21.79 -14.50 -5.10
C PRO A 232 22.84 -14.10 -4.06
N ASN A 233 23.43 -12.91 -4.21
CA ASN A 233 24.29 -12.31 -3.20
C ASN A 233 23.44 -11.41 -2.26
N TYR A 234 22.76 -12.04 -1.31
CA TYR A 234 21.81 -11.36 -0.42
C TYR A 234 22.41 -10.20 0.38
N ASP A 235 23.67 -10.31 0.82
CA ASP A 235 24.34 -9.23 1.55
C ASP A 235 24.53 -7.99 0.68
N ASP A 236 24.88 -8.18 -0.59
CA ASP A 236 25.06 -7.08 -1.53
C ASP A 236 23.73 -6.48 -1.97
N LEU A 237 22.74 -7.32 -2.28
CA LEU A 237 21.40 -6.88 -2.65
C LEU A 237 20.73 -6.11 -1.49
N GLY A 238 20.93 -6.54 -0.24
CA GLY A 238 20.45 -5.83 0.94
C GLY A 238 21.08 -4.44 1.10
N ARG A 239 22.39 -4.32 0.86
CA ARG A 239 23.07 -3.01 0.84
C ARG A 239 22.55 -2.12 -0.28
N GLN A 240 22.41 -2.66 -1.50
CA GLN A 240 21.91 -1.89 -2.64
C GLN A 240 20.49 -1.36 -2.38
N TYR A 241 19.60 -2.17 -1.80
CA TYR A 241 18.27 -1.72 -1.38
C TYR A 241 18.33 -0.64 -0.31
N TRP A 242 19.13 -0.86 0.75
CA TRP A 242 19.31 0.13 1.82
C TRP A 242 19.81 1.48 1.28
N ASP A 243 20.88 1.46 0.48
CA ASP A 243 21.49 2.66 -0.07
C ASP A 243 20.53 3.43 -0.99
N ARG A 244 19.64 2.71 -1.69
CA ARG A 244 18.64 3.33 -2.56
C ARG A 244 17.46 3.91 -1.79
N VAL A 245 16.96 3.19 -0.79
CA VAL A 245 15.66 3.45 -0.16
C VAL A 245 15.78 4.18 1.17
N TYR A 246 16.78 3.81 1.98
CA TYR A 246 16.89 4.22 3.38
C TYR A 246 18.21 4.91 3.74
N ALA A 247 19.08 5.24 2.77
CA ALA A 247 20.36 5.92 3.03
C ALA A 247 20.23 7.20 3.88
N ILE A 248 19.07 7.87 3.85
CA ILE A 248 18.83 9.03 4.73
C ILE A 248 19.00 8.70 6.22
N TYR A 249 18.69 7.47 6.63
CA TYR A 249 18.82 7.01 8.02
C TYR A 249 20.28 6.90 8.48
N ASP A 250 21.25 6.80 7.58
CA ASP A 250 22.67 6.83 7.93
C ASP A 250 23.15 8.24 8.33
N HIS A 251 22.35 9.26 8.04
CA HIS A 251 22.62 10.66 8.38
C HIS A 251 21.81 11.16 9.58
N LEU A 252 20.91 10.33 10.12
CA LEU A 252 20.13 10.66 11.30
C LEU A 252 20.86 10.19 12.57
N PRO A 253 20.69 10.87 13.73
CA PRO A 253 21.09 10.31 15.02
C PRO A 253 20.47 8.92 15.21
N GLU A 254 21.09 8.09 16.07
CA GLU A 254 20.60 6.73 16.35
C GLU A 254 19.08 6.75 16.59
N HIS A 255 18.35 6.30 15.57
CA HIS A 255 16.92 6.50 15.47
C HIS A 255 16.22 5.35 16.20
N VAL A 256 15.25 5.68 17.07
CA VAL A 256 14.52 4.68 17.86
C VAL A 256 13.57 3.81 17.04
N ASP A 257 13.34 4.15 15.77
CA ASP A 257 12.47 3.40 14.86
C ASP A 257 13.23 2.27 14.15
N PRO A 258 12.98 1.00 14.49
CA PRO A 258 13.66 -0.13 13.87
C PRO A 258 13.05 -0.56 12.53
N ARG A 259 11.94 0.05 12.09
CA ARG A 259 11.16 -0.42 10.93
C ARG A 259 11.94 -0.44 9.61
N PRO A 260 12.76 0.58 9.24
CA PRO A 260 13.54 0.54 7.99
C PRO A 260 14.49 -0.66 7.88
N ARG A 261 15.21 -0.97 8.97
CA ARG A 261 16.11 -2.14 9.02
C ARG A 261 15.32 -3.43 8.95
N ARG A 262 14.19 -3.53 9.68
CA ARG A 262 13.31 -4.69 9.64
C ARG A 262 12.69 -4.92 8.25
N ALA A 263 12.34 -3.85 7.53
CA ALA A 263 11.81 -3.94 6.17
C ALA A 263 12.88 -4.48 5.20
N THR A 264 14.11 -3.95 5.28
CA THR A 264 15.25 -4.44 4.50
C THR A 264 15.54 -5.91 4.79
N ASP A 265 15.70 -6.25 6.07
CA ASP A 265 15.95 -7.64 6.50
C ASP A 265 14.81 -8.57 6.10
N GLY A 266 13.56 -8.12 6.20
CA GLY A 266 12.36 -8.87 5.84
C GLY A 266 12.32 -9.21 4.36
N LEU A 267 12.62 -8.23 3.49
CA LEU A 267 12.75 -8.43 2.05
C LEU A 267 13.79 -9.51 1.74
N ILE A 268 14.99 -9.39 2.33
CA ILE A 268 16.10 -10.33 2.05
C ILE A 268 15.78 -11.73 2.58
N ARG A 269 15.31 -11.85 3.82
CA ARG A 269 14.98 -13.14 4.43
C ARG A 269 13.85 -13.85 3.71
N HIS A 270 12.87 -13.11 3.18
CA HIS A 270 11.79 -13.72 2.41
C HIS A 270 12.31 -14.63 1.29
N PHE A 271 13.33 -14.20 0.56
CA PHE A 271 13.98 -15.02 -0.47
C PHE A 271 15.02 -15.99 0.11
N ALA A 272 15.81 -15.57 1.10
CA ALA A 272 16.90 -16.40 1.64
C ALA A 272 16.40 -17.68 2.34
N ASP A 273 15.25 -17.58 3.01
CA ASP A 273 14.65 -18.69 3.75
C ASP A 273 13.92 -19.69 2.83
N ARG A 274 13.78 -19.37 1.53
CA ARG A 274 13.13 -20.20 0.48
C ARG A 274 14.11 -20.45 -0.69
N PRO A 275 15.19 -21.21 -0.48
CA PRO A 275 16.24 -21.37 -1.48
C PRO A 275 15.89 -22.38 -2.60
N ASP A 276 14.90 -23.25 -2.38
CA ASP A 276 14.52 -24.26 -3.37
C ASP A 276 13.78 -23.59 -4.55
N PRO A 277 14.27 -23.75 -5.79
CA PRO A 277 13.63 -23.17 -6.97
C PRO A 277 12.22 -23.72 -7.24
N GLU A 278 11.87 -24.90 -6.72
CA GLU A 278 10.57 -25.55 -6.90
C GLU A 278 9.59 -25.31 -5.74
N GLU A 279 10.04 -24.66 -4.66
CA GLU A 279 9.18 -24.35 -3.53
C GLU A 279 8.32 -23.10 -3.85
N PRO A 280 7.03 -23.07 -3.42
CA PRO A 280 6.19 -21.88 -3.52
C PRO A 280 6.83 -20.68 -2.82
N ILE A 281 6.82 -19.52 -3.47
CA ILE A 281 7.45 -18.32 -2.94
C ILE A 281 6.49 -17.44 -2.13
N GLY A 282 5.18 -17.44 -2.44
CA GLY A 282 4.19 -16.54 -1.83
C GLY A 282 3.57 -17.00 -0.50
N GLY A 283 4.27 -17.85 0.26
CA GLY A 283 3.84 -18.32 1.59
C GLY A 283 4.57 -17.65 2.75
#